data_AF-A0A924ZV33-F1
#
_entry.id   AF-A0A924ZV33-F1
#
_cell.length_a   1.000
_cell.length_b   1.000
_cell.length_c   1.000
_cell.angle_alpha   90.00
_cell.angle_beta   90.00
_cell.angle_gamma   90.00
#
_symmetry.space_group_name_H-M   'P 1'
#
loop_
_entity.id
_entity.type
_entity.pdbx_description
1 polymer ?
#
loop_
_entity_poly.entity_id
_entity_poly.type
_entity_poly.pdbx_seq_one_letter_code
_entity_poly.pdbx_strand_id
1 'polypeptide(L)'
;MFSAHIKKAILSILSVFFLTSSISLASDGIAPTSSASSETIVVLRVFLNRNITNQSIDLRQLFNLQQNYAGYRVVAVAASALPNNPYGVTVSLLVNGYAMASQFNPGRAIYLAPASVVRLNRVGTKFHLAIQGSTYIQEIRIQLSRY
;
A
#
# COMPACT_ATOMS: atom_id res chain seq x y z
N MET A 1 -38.46 -7.34 41.84
CA MET A 1 -37.49 -8.43 41.60
C MET A 1 -36.12 -7.81 41.38
N PHE A 2 -35.29 -7.79 42.43
CA PHE A 2 -33.87 -7.49 42.34
C PHE A 2 -33.13 -8.72 41.82
N SER A 3 -32.18 -8.55 40.90
CA SER A 3 -30.80 -9.01 41.08
C SER A 3 -30.03 -8.82 39.77
N ALA A 4 -29.18 -7.79 39.75
CA ALA A 4 -28.05 -7.71 38.85
C ALA A 4 -26.93 -8.58 39.45
N HIS A 5 -26.39 -9.52 38.66
CA HIS A 5 -25.18 -10.25 39.01
C HIS A 5 -24.15 -10.21 37.88
N ILE A 6 -23.03 -9.63 38.28
CA ILE A 6 -21.73 -9.44 37.63
C ILE A 6 -21.03 -10.79 37.39
N LYS A 7 -20.24 -10.89 36.30
CA LYS A 7 -18.84 -11.37 36.25
C LYS A 7 -18.36 -11.40 34.78
N LYS A 8 -17.51 -10.45 34.35
CA LYS A 8 -16.03 -10.39 34.42
C LYS A 8 -15.31 -11.24 33.34
N ALA A 9 -14.54 -10.51 32.51
CA ALA A 9 -13.38 -10.92 31.71
C ALA A 9 -13.67 -11.88 30.52
N ILE A 10 -13.05 -11.77 29.35
CA ILE A 10 -11.61 -11.66 29.10
C ILE A 10 -11.35 -10.86 27.80
N LEU A 11 -10.36 -9.98 27.91
CA LEU A 11 -9.77 -9.12 26.89
C LEU A 11 -8.93 -9.98 25.92
N SER A 12 -9.25 -10.00 24.63
CA SER A 12 -8.46 -10.73 23.61
C SER A 12 -7.50 -9.80 22.87
N ILE A 13 -6.27 -9.80 23.39
CA ILE A 13 -4.96 -9.74 22.73
C ILE A 13 -4.84 -8.81 21.50
N LEU A 14 -4.25 -7.64 21.77
CA LEU A 14 -3.62 -6.74 20.83
C LEU A 14 -2.31 -7.36 20.32
N SER A 15 -2.27 -7.78 19.06
CA SER A 15 -1.04 -8.26 18.42
C SER A 15 -0.06 -7.11 18.20
N VAL A 16 0.92 -6.98 19.09
CA VAL A 16 2.08 -6.09 18.93
C VAL A 16 3.18 -6.91 18.26
N PHE A 17 3.45 -6.63 16.98
CA PHE A 17 4.59 -7.21 16.28
C PHE A 17 5.82 -6.33 16.56
N PHE A 18 6.55 -6.66 17.63
CA PHE A 18 7.91 -6.16 17.84
C PHE A 18 8.87 -7.00 16.99
N LEU A 19 9.44 -6.42 15.93
CA LEU A 19 10.69 -6.92 15.36
C LEU A 19 11.84 -6.17 16.03
N THR A 20 12.43 -6.76 17.07
CA THR A 20 13.73 -6.36 17.60
C THR A 20 14.80 -7.17 16.87
N SER A 21 15.46 -6.57 15.89
CA SER A 21 16.66 -7.15 15.29
C SER A 21 17.84 -7.02 16.26
N SER A 22 18.56 -8.12 16.42
CA SER A 22 19.59 -8.40 17.42
C SER A 22 20.83 -7.49 17.35
N ILE A 23 21.37 -7.15 18.52
CA ILE A 23 22.71 -6.57 18.71
C ILE A 23 23.74 -7.70 18.64
N SER A 24 24.72 -7.57 17.75
CA SER A 24 25.96 -8.37 17.76
C SER A 24 27.12 -7.43 18.07
N LEU A 25 27.82 -7.70 19.19
CA LEU A 25 29.10 -7.07 19.52
C LEU A 25 30.19 -7.66 18.64
N ALA A 26 30.80 -6.85 17.80
CA ALA A 26 32.11 -7.12 17.21
C ALA A 26 33.01 -5.91 17.47
N SER A 27 34.09 -6.16 18.22
CA SER A 27 35.18 -5.23 18.44
C SER A 27 35.99 -5.09 17.17
N ASP A 28 35.93 -3.92 16.54
CA ASP A 28 37.10 -3.21 16.01
C ASP A 28 36.63 -1.87 15.45
N GLY A 29 37.42 -0.83 15.70
CA GLY A 29 37.05 0.55 15.47
C GLY A 29 36.78 0.90 14.01
N ILE A 30 35.52 0.83 13.61
CA ILE A 30 34.93 1.64 12.53
C ILE A 30 33.53 2.01 13.02
N ALA A 31 33.27 3.29 13.23
CA ALA A 31 31.95 3.77 13.60
C ALA A 31 30.93 3.26 12.56
N PRO A 32 29.86 2.55 12.96
CA PRO A 32 28.78 2.30 12.04
C PRO A 32 28.11 3.64 11.76
N THR A 33 28.45 4.28 10.65
CA THR A 33 27.60 5.32 10.06
C THR A 33 26.38 4.63 9.46
N SER A 34 25.56 4.01 10.30
CA SER A 34 24.17 3.72 9.96
C SER A 34 23.42 5.03 10.11
N SER A 35 23.57 5.91 9.11
CA SER A 35 22.54 6.87 8.80
C SER A 35 21.33 6.06 8.29
N ALA A 36 20.61 5.42 9.22
CA ALA A 36 19.22 5.08 9.01
C ALA A 36 18.50 6.43 8.91
N SER A 37 18.54 7.03 7.72
CA SER A 37 17.60 8.05 7.34
C SER A 37 16.23 7.41 7.57
N SER A 38 15.53 7.83 8.62
CA SER A 38 14.13 7.44 8.83
C SER A 38 13.36 7.92 7.60
N GLU A 39 13.26 7.03 6.62
CA GLU A 39 12.54 7.28 5.40
C GLU A 39 11.09 7.55 5.80
N THR A 40 10.70 8.82 5.72
CA THR A 40 9.37 9.23 6.14
C THR A 40 8.37 8.73 5.11
N ILE A 41 7.63 7.68 5.45
CA ILE A 41 6.59 7.13 4.61
C ILE A 41 5.27 7.87 4.87
N VAL A 42 4.72 8.45 3.82
CA VAL A 42 3.38 9.04 3.81
C VAL A 42 2.41 8.04 3.20
N VAL A 43 1.31 7.76 3.90
CA VAL A 43 0.28 6.83 3.42
C VAL A 43 -1.00 7.61 3.10
N LEU A 44 -1.38 7.61 1.83
CA LEU A 44 -2.62 8.21 1.34
C LEU A 44 -3.67 7.13 1.13
N ARG A 45 -4.94 7.46 1.39
CA ARG A 45 -6.06 6.52 1.33
C ARG A 45 -7.27 7.15 0.66
N VAL A 46 -7.95 6.39 -0.19
CA VAL A 46 -9.21 6.77 -0.81
C VAL A 46 -10.16 5.58 -0.80
N PHE A 47 -11.39 5.80 -0.32
CA PHE A 47 -12.46 4.82 -0.37
C PHE A 47 -13.22 4.94 -1.69
N LEU A 48 -13.32 3.83 -2.41
CA LEU A 48 -14.05 3.75 -3.69
C LEU A 48 -15.40 3.05 -3.54
N ASN A 49 -15.45 1.97 -2.76
CA ASN A 49 -16.65 1.16 -2.48
C ASN A 49 -17.49 0.85 -3.73
N ARG A 50 -16.84 0.41 -4.81
CA ARG A 50 -17.52 0.14 -6.08
C ARG A 50 -16.92 -1.04 -6.83
N ASN A 51 -17.72 -1.61 -7.73
CA ASN A 51 -17.23 -2.60 -8.67
C ASN A 51 -16.34 -1.95 -9.74
N ILE A 52 -15.22 -2.59 -10.07
CA ILE A 52 -14.31 -2.19 -11.14
C ILE A 52 -14.17 -3.35 -12.11
N THR A 53 -14.44 -3.09 -13.39
CA THR A 53 -14.39 -4.11 -14.44
C THR A 53 -13.61 -3.57 -15.63
N ASN A 54 -12.54 -4.27 -16.02
CA ASN A 54 -11.71 -3.95 -17.19
C ASN A 54 -11.36 -2.46 -17.31
N GLN A 55 -10.93 -1.86 -16.21
CA GLN A 55 -10.75 -0.42 -16.09
C GLN A 55 -9.36 -0.09 -15.55
N SER A 56 -8.80 1.02 -16.04
CA SER A 56 -7.65 1.69 -15.44
C SER A 56 -8.10 2.88 -14.60
N ILE A 57 -7.62 2.95 -13.36
CA ILE A 57 -7.88 4.05 -12.43
C ILE A 57 -6.64 4.95 -12.43
N ASP A 58 -6.81 6.24 -12.75
CA ASP A 58 -5.74 7.23 -12.64
C ASP A 58 -5.50 7.55 -11.17
N LEU A 59 -4.37 7.05 -10.65
CA LEU A 59 -3.99 7.23 -9.26
C LEU A 59 -3.46 8.64 -8.97
N ARG A 60 -2.95 9.37 -9.98
CA ARG A 60 -2.53 10.77 -9.77
C ARG A 60 -3.72 11.66 -9.57
N GLN A 61 -4.75 11.50 -10.39
CA GLN A 61 -5.99 12.25 -10.24
C GLN A 61 -6.70 11.86 -8.95
N LEU A 62 -6.83 10.55 -8.69
CA LEU A 62 -7.56 10.05 -7.51
C LEU A 62 -7.00 10.57 -6.18
N PHE A 63 -5.67 10.71 -6.08
CA PHE A 63 -4.99 11.16 -4.86
C PHE A 63 -4.48 12.62 -4.94
N ASN A 64 -4.84 13.36 -5.99
CA ASN A 64 -4.34 14.72 -6.25
C ASN A 64 -2.81 14.85 -6.10
N LEU A 65 -2.06 13.92 -6.71
CA LEU A 65 -0.60 13.82 -6.57
C LEU A 65 0.17 14.89 -7.37
N GLN A 66 -0.50 15.65 -8.23
CA GLN A 66 0.14 16.53 -9.20
C GLN A 66 0.88 17.72 -8.57
N GLN A 67 0.31 18.31 -7.50
CA GLN A 67 0.85 19.54 -6.91
C GLN A 67 1.52 19.27 -5.55
N ASN A 68 0.89 18.43 -4.71
CA ASN A 68 1.27 18.30 -3.29
C ASN A 68 2.42 17.32 -3.02
N TYR A 69 2.72 16.43 -3.98
CA TYR A 69 3.66 15.32 -3.79
C TYR A 69 4.80 15.34 -4.81
N ALA A 70 5.12 16.52 -5.36
CA ALA A 70 6.34 16.69 -6.13
C ALA A 70 7.58 16.42 -5.24
N GLY A 71 8.52 15.60 -5.71
CA GLY A 71 9.70 15.19 -4.93
C GLY A 71 9.47 13.95 -4.05
N TYR A 72 8.33 13.27 -4.22
CA TYR A 72 8.07 11.96 -3.61
C TYR A 72 8.23 10.83 -4.62
N ARG A 73 8.62 9.65 -4.14
CA ARG A 73 8.62 8.39 -4.89
C ARG A 73 7.49 7.50 -4.40
N VAL A 74 6.95 6.69 -5.30
CA VAL A 74 6.00 5.64 -4.94
C VAL A 74 6.77 4.45 -4.38
N VAL A 75 6.40 4.03 -3.17
CA VAL A 75 6.94 2.84 -2.50
C VAL A 75 6.06 1.63 -2.80
N ALA A 76 4.75 1.77 -2.62
CA ALA A 76 3.80 0.70 -2.89
C ALA A 76 2.38 1.24 -3.13
N VAL A 77 1.58 0.45 -3.85
CA VAL A 77 0.13 0.63 -3.95
C VAL A 77 -0.54 -0.60 -3.36
N ALA A 78 -1.45 -0.39 -2.43
CA ALA A 78 -2.24 -1.45 -1.82
C ALA A 78 -3.72 -1.21 -2.08
N ALA A 79 -4.52 -2.27 -2.16
CA ALA A 79 -5.97 -2.13 -2.22
C ALA A 79 -6.66 -3.23 -1.42
N SER A 80 -7.81 -2.91 -0.85
CA SER A 80 -8.73 -3.91 -0.31
C SER A 80 -9.79 -4.22 -1.36
N ALA A 81 -9.91 -5.50 -1.69
CA ALA A 81 -10.76 -5.98 -2.75
C ALA A 81 -11.66 -7.13 -2.27
N LEU A 82 -12.79 -7.32 -2.93
CA LEU A 82 -13.63 -8.51 -2.81
C LEU A 82 -13.75 -9.11 -4.21
N PRO A 83 -13.18 -10.30 -4.43
CA PRO A 83 -13.37 -11.03 -5.69
C PRO A 83 -14.86 -11.27 -5.90
N ASN A 84 -15.36 -10.90 -7.07
CA ASN A 84 -16.76 -11.09 -7.47
C ASN A 84 -16.91 -11.86 -8.78
N ASN A 85 -15.80 -12.35 -9.34
CA ASN A 85 -15.76 -13.10 -10.59
C ASN A 85 -15.07 -14.46 -10.36
N PRO A 86 -15.63 -15.58 -10.85
CA PRO A 86 -14.92 -16.88 -10.86
C PRO A 86 -13.71 -16.90 -11.79
N TYR A 87 -13.67 -16.02 -12.79
CA TYR A 87 -12.53 -15.90 -13.70
C TYR A 87 -11.40 -15.06 -13.09
N GLY A 88 -10.17 -15.34 -13.54
CA GLY A 88 -8.99 -14.70 -12.97
C GLY A 88 -8.99 -13.18 -13.11
N VAL A 89 -8.51 -12.49 -12.08
CA VAL A 89 -8.36 -11.03 -12.03
C VAL A 89 -6.88 -10.69 -12.03
N THR A 90 -6.45 -9.88 -13.00
CA THR A 90 -5.09 -9.32 -13.01
C THR A 90 -5.15 -7.87 -12.59
N VAL A 91 -4.35 -7.50 -11.60
CA VAL A 91 -4.18 -6.11 -11.18
C VAL A 91 -2.75 -5.70 -11.46
N SER A 92 -2.58 -4.61 -12.21
CA SER A 92 -1.28 -4.13 -12.67
C SER A 92 -1.09 -2.66 -12.31
N LEU A 93 0.10 -2.34 -11.81
CA LEU A 93 0.53 -0.97 -11.60
C LEU A 93 1.23 -0.48 -12.86
N LEU A 94 0.61 0.47 -13.55
CA LEU A 94 1.14 1.02 -14.80
C LEU A 94 1.77 2.38 -14.58
N VAL A 95 3.01 2.56 -15.05
CA VAL A 95 3.71 3.84 -15.10
C VAL A 95 4.05 4.16 -16.54
N ASN A 96 3.56 5.28 -17.05
CA ASN A 96 3.75 5.68 -18.45
C ASN A 96 3.37 4.60 -19.47
N GLY A 97 2.40 3.73 -19.13
CA GLY A 97 1.95 2.62 -19.98
C GLY A 97 2.68 1.29 -19.75
N TYR A 98 3.77 1.27 -18.99
CA TYR A 98 4.52 0.06 -18.68
C TYR A 98 4.10 -0.53 -17.34
N ALA A 99 3.95 -1.85 -17.28
CA ALA A 99 3.65 -2.55 -16.04
C ALA A 99 4.90 -2.58 -15.14
N MET A 100 4.82 -1.91 -13.99
CA MET A 100 5.89 -1.88 -12.98
C MET A 100 5.71 -2.96 -11.92
N ALA A 101 4.48 -3.43 -11.73
CA ALA A 101 4.13 -4.54 -10.86
C ALA A 101 2.81 -5.13 -11.33
N SER A 102 2.61 -6.42 -11.12
CA SER A 102 1.33 -7.07 -11.37
C SER A 102 1.10 -8.21 -10.40
N GLN A 103 -0.17 -8.48 -10.13
CA GLN A 103 -0.61 -9.59 -9.31
C GLN A 103 -1.79 -10.26 -9.99
N PHE A 104 -1.69 -11.57 -10.17
CA PHE A 104 -2.77 -12.41 -10.66
C PHE A 104 -3.54 -13.00 -9.47
N ASN A 105 -4.86 -12.95 -9.52
CA ASN A 105 -5.78 -13.44 -8.49
C ASN A 105 -5.40 -12.97 -7.07
N PRO A 106 -5.41 -11.66 -6.81
CA PRO A 106 -4.97 -11.11 -5.52
C PRO A 106 -5.85 -11.49 -4.31
N GLY A 107 -7.00 -12.12 -4.52
CA GLY A 107 -7.94 -12.42 -3.45
C GLY A 107 -8.48 -11.14 -2.81
N ARG A 108 -8.34 -10.99 -1.49
CA ARG A 108 -8.91 -9.86 -0.75
C ARG A 108 -7.98 -8.65 -0.56
N ALA A 109 -6.69 -8.82 -0.85
CA ALA A 109 -5.67 -7.81 -0.62
C ALA A 109 -4.74 -7.73 -1.82
N ILE A 110 -4.63 -6.54 -2.38
CA ILE A 110 -3.70 -6.23 -3.46
C ILE A 110 -2.51 -5.51 -2.84
N TYR A 111 -1.29 -5.91 -3.23
CA TYR A 111 -0.07 -5.20 -2.88
C TYR A 111 0.89 -5.19 -4.08
N LEU A 112 1.16 -4.00 -4.59
CA LEU A 112 1.95 -3.75 -5.78
C LEU A 112 3.10 -2.80 -5.44
N ALA A 113 4.30 -3.35 -5.30
CA ALA A 113 5.53 -2.57 -5.17
C ALA A 113 6.17 -2.42 -6.56
N PRO A 114 6.42 -1.19 -7.06
CA PRO A 114 7.04 -0.99 -8.36
C PRO A 114 8.42 -1.65 -8.46
N ALA A 115 8.72 -2.33 -9.57
CA ALA A 115 10.03 -2.94 -9.82
C ALA A 115 11.17 -1.91 -10.01
N SER A 116 10.83 -0.65 -10.26
CA SER A 116 11.79 0.45 -10.41
C SER A 116 11.29 1.71 -9.72
N VAL A 117 12.19 2.67 -9.46
CA VAL A 117 11.84 3.90 -8.74
C VAL A 117 10.90 4.77 -9.56
N VAL A 118 9.67 4.96 -9.07
CA VAL A 118 8.66 5.82 -9.68
C VAL A 118 8.66 7.17 -8.99
N ARG A 119 9.24 8.18 -9.63
CA ARG A 119 9.27 9.55 -9.11
C ARG A 119 8.02 10.33 -9.53
N LEU A 120 7.38 10.97 -8.55
CA LEU A 120 6.32 11.93 -8.74
C LEU A 120 6.96 13.30 -9.00
N ASN A 121 7.15 13.61 -10.27
CA ASN A 121 7.55 14.95 -10.72
C ASN A 121 6.31 15.77 -11.12
N ARG A 122 6.52 17.08 -11.27
CA ARG A 122 5.47 18.01 -11.77
C ARG A 122 5.10 17.76 -13.23
N VAL A 123 5.90 17.02 -13.99
CA VAL A 123 5.89 16.98 -15.46
C VAL A 123 5.20 15.73 -16.05
N GLY A 124 4.29 15.10 -15.32
CA GLY A 124 3.32 14.20 -15.95
C GLY A 124 3.69 12.71 -16.06
N THR A 125 4.44 12.14 -15.11
CA THR A 125 4.44 10.67 -14.90
C THR A 125 3.01 10.16 -14.85
N LYS A 126 2.56 9.37 -15.83
CA LYS A 126 1.23 8.74 -15.81
C LYS A 126 1.27 7.55 -14.87
N PHE A 127 0.31 7.44 -13.97
CA PHE A 127 0.32 6.41 -12.91
C PHE A 127 -1.08 5.85 -12.73
N HIS A 128 -1.26 4.58 -13.07
CA HIS A 128 -2.57 3.94 -13.11
C HIS A 128 -2.57 2.60 -12.39
N LEU A 129 -3.69 2.28 -11.76
CA LEU A 129 -4.02 0.92 -11.35
C LEU A 129 -4.93 0.31 -12.42
N ALA A 130 -4.39 -0.58 -13.23
CA ALA A 130 -5.13 -1.30 -14.24
C ALA A 130 -5.69 -2.60 -13.67
N ILE A 131 -6.98 -2.85 -13.91
CA ILE A 131 -7.67 -4.07 -13.48
C ILE A 131 -8.23 -4.74 -14.74
N GLN A 132 -7.78 -5.96 -14.99
CA GLN A 132 -8.31 -6.85 -16.01
C GLN A 132 -9.12 -7.94 -15.31
N GLY A 133 -10.37 -8.14 -15.72
CA GLY A 133 -11.37 -8.90 -14.97
C GLY A 133 -12.34 -7.99 -14.22
N SER A 134 -12.98 -8.52 -13.17
CA SER A 134 -13.92 -7.77 -12.33
C SER A 134 -13.59 -8.00 -10.86
N THR A 135 -13.61 -6.93 -10.07
CA THR A 135 -13.41 -6.99 -8.62
C THR A 135 -14.05 -5.79 -7.94
N TYR A 136 -14.58 -5.98 -6.74
CA TYR A 136 -15.10 -4.88 -5.94
C TYR A 136 -13.99 -4.26 -5.10
N ILE A 137 -13.71 -2.98 -5.28
CA ILE A 137 -12.66 -2.27 -4.52
C ILE A 137 -13.30 -1.40 -3.44
N GLN A 138 -12.87 -1.62 -2.20
CA GLN A 138 -13.27 -0.84 -1.03
C GLN A 138 -12.37 0.38 -0.85
N GLU A 139 -11.06 0.14 -0.77
CA GLU A 139 -10.05 1.14 -0.44
C GLU A 139 -8.83 0.96 -1.35
N ILE A 140 -8.28 2.08 -1.83
CA ILE A 140 -6.94 2.13 -2.42
C ILE A 140 -6.03 2.94 -1.48
N ARG A 141 -4.80 2.47 -1.34
CA ARG A 141 -3.75 3.08 -0.52
C ARG A 141 -2.49 3.25 -1.33
N ILE A 142 -1.84 4.39 -1.20
CA ILE A 142 -0.53 4.65 -1.80
C ILE A 142 0.44 4.99 -0.69
N GLN A 143 1.58 4.31 -0.69
CA GLN A 143 2.72 4.62 0.15
C GLN A 143 3.71 5.44 -0.66
N LEU A 144 4.06 6.61 -0.14
CA LEU A 144 4.99 7.55 -0.73
C LEU A 144 6.15 7.80 0.22
N SER A 145 7.29 8.16 -0.34
CA SER A 145 8.46 8.54 0.42
C SER A 145 9.18 9.70 -0.25
N ARG A 146 9.82 10.57 0.54
CA ARG A 146 10.59 11.70 0.01
C ARG A 146 11.95 11.21 -0.51
N TYR A 147 12.38 11.70 -1.67
CA TYR A 147 13.71 11.42 -2.24
C TYR A 147 14.54 12.67 -2.46
#